data_AF-A0A2G1BQS7-F1
#
_entry.id   AF-A0A2G1BQS7-F1
#
_cell.length_a   1.000
_cell.length_b   1.000
_cell.length_c   1.000
_cell.angle_alpha   90.00
_cell.angle_beta   90.00
_cell.angle_gamma   90.00
#
_symmetry.space_group_name_H-M   'P 1'
#
loop_
_entity.id
_entity.type
_entity.pdbx_description
1 polymer ?
#
loop_
_entity_poly.entity_id
_entity_poly.type
_entity_poly.pdbx_seq_one_letter_code
_entity_poly.pdbx_strand_id
1 'polypeptide(L)'
;MKLDPVVAVVGLGYVGLPLAVAFGTRFETHGFDVSAEKVASYQRFVDPTGEIDVSELKEASCLRCTTDPGVLSLADVIVVAVPTPVN
;
A
#
# COMPACT_ATOMS: atom_id res chain seq x y z
N MET A 1 -18.98 -8.60 14.91
CA MET A 1 -18.31 -9.20 13.74
C MET A 1 -17.86 -8.02 12.87
N LYS A 2 -16.56 -7.86 12.62
CA LYS A 2 -16.08 -6.85 11.64
C LYS A 2 -16.61 -7.29 10.27
N LEU A 3 -17.32 -6.41 9.57
CA LEU A 3 -18.00 -6.77 8.32
C LEU A 3 -17.03 -6.84 7.13
N ASP A 4 -15.92 -6.09 7.18
CA ASP A 4 -14.89 -6.08 6.14
C ASP A 4 -13.47 -6.22 6.77
N PRO A 5 -12.56 -7.01 6.17
CA PRO A 5 -11.20 -7.19 6.68
C PRO A 5 -10.34 -5.94 6.45
N VAL A 6 -9.45 -5.65 7.39
CA VAL A 6 -8.38 -4.66 7.21
C VAL A 6 -7.18 -5.35 6.56
N VAL A 7 -6.70 -4.78 5.45
CA VAL A 7 -5.57 -5.33 4.69
C VAL A 7 -4.33 -4.47 4.92
N ALA A 8 -3.18 -5.11 5.13
CA ALA A 8 -1.90 -4.43 5.03
C ALA A 8 -1.07 -5.01 3.88
N VAL A 9 -0.37 -4.14 3.15
CA VAL A 9 0.58 -4.52 2.10
C VAL A 9 1.97 -4.04 2.50
N VAL A 10 2.90 -4.97 2.66
CA VAL A 10 4.30 -4.71 3.01
C VAL A 10 5.16 -4.73 1.76
N GLY A 11 5.84 -3.61 1.49
CA GLY A 11 6.58 -3.35 0.27
C GLY A 11 5.67 -2.73 -0.78
N LEU A 12 5.91 -1.46 -1.13
CA LEU A 12 5.19 -0.68 -2.13
C LEU A 12 6.08 -0.49 -3.36
N GLY A 13 6.47 -1.60 -3.95
CA GLY A 13 7.13 -1.64 -5.26
C GLY A 13 6.15 -2.02 -6.37
N TYR A 14 6.71 -2.48 -7.49
CA TYR A 14 5.99 -2.91 -8.70
C TYR A 14 4.76 -3.79 -8.42
N VAL A 15 4.85 -4.73 -7.47
CA VAL A 15 3.75 -5.63 -7.13
C VAL A 15 2.86 -5.05 -6.04
N GLY A 16 3.46 -4.50 -4.99
CA GLY A 16 2.72 -4.12 -3.79
C GLY A 16 1.92 -2.84 -3.93
N LEU A 17 2.41 -1.84 -4.67
CA LEU A 17 1.65 -0.60 -4.88
C LEU A 17 0.35 -0.83 -5.66
N PRO A 18 0.34 -1.49 -6.84
CA PRO A 18 -0.91 -1.78 -7.55
C PRO A 18 -1.88 -2.60 -6.71
N LEU A 19 -1.37 -3.55 -5.92
CA LEU A 19 -2.20 -4.36 -5.02
C LEU A 19 -2.83 -3.53 -3.89
N ALA A 20 -2.06 -2.65 -3.27
CA ALA A 20 -2.54 -1.74 -2.23
C ALA A 20 -3.59 -0.76 -2.78
N VAL A 21 -3.39 -0.26 -4.00
CA VAL A 21 -4.36 0.60 -4.70
C VAL A 21 -5.66 -0.16 -4.97
N ALA A 22 -5.58 -1.36 -5.54
CA ALA A 22 -6.74 -2.20 -5.81
C ALA A 22 -7.55 -2.48 -4.53
N PHE A 23 -6.91 -2.88 -3.43
CA PHE A 23 -7.61 -3.08 -2.15
C PHE A 23 -8.17 -1.78 -1.58
N GLY A 24 -7.42 -0.67 -1.70
CA GLY A 24 -7.81 0.65 -1.22
C GLY A 24 -9.05 1.24 -1.90
N THR A 25 -9.54 0.64 -2.99
CA THR A 25 -10.84 1.01 -3.58
C THR A 25 -12.04 0.47 -2.79
N ARG A 26 -11.84 -0.54 -1.92
CA ARG A 26 -12.92 -1.30 -1.27
C ARG A 26 -12.72 -1.54 0.23
N PHE A 27 -11.49 -1.78 0.66
CA PHE A 27 -11.15 -2.18 2.04
C PHE A 27 -10.23 -1.16 2.68
N GLU A 28 -10.34 -0.99 4.00
CA GLU A 28 -9.32 -0.27 4.77
C GLU A 28 -7.96 -0.93 4.51
N THR A 29 -7.06 -0.18 3.88
CA THR A 29 -5.79 -0.71 3.38
C THR A 29 -4.63 0.14 3.89
N HIS A 30 -3.69 -0.49 4.57
CA HIS A 30 -2.45 0.14 5.05
C HIS A 30 -1.27 -0.33 4.20
N GLY A 31 -0.74 0.55 3.36
CA GLY A 31 0.49 0.32 2.61
C GLY A 31 1.70 0.70 3.44
N PHE A 32 2.60 -0.25 3.71
CA PHE A 32 3.85 -0.01 4.43
C PHE A 32 5.05 -0.20 3.50
N ASP A 33 5.95 0.79 3.48
CA ASP A 33 7.26 0.68 2.84
C ASP A 33 8.32 1.38 3.71
N VAL A 34 9.55 0.88 3.69
CA VAL A 34 10.68 1.48 4.43
C VAL A 34 11.19 2.75 3.76
N SER A 35 10.90 2.95 2.48
CA SER A 35 11.28 4.13 1.72
C SER A 35 10.33 5.30 2.00
N ALA A 36 10.78 6.25 2.82
CA ALA A 36 10.06 7.49 3.09
C ALA A 36 9.80 8.33 1.82
N GLU A 37 10.72 8.28 0.85
CA GLU A 37 10.60 9.00 -0.43
C GLU A 37 9.40 8.49 -1.26
N LYS A 38 9.28 7.16 -1.39
CA LYS A 38 8.15 6.53 -2.07
C LYS A 38 6.84 6.86 -1.37
N VAL A 39 6.78 6.62 -0.05
CA VAL A 39 5.57 6.88 0.76
C VAL A 39 5.12 8.34 0.63
N ALA A 40 6.04 9.30 0.73
CA ALA A 40 5.72 10.71 0.58
C ALA A 40 5.17 11.04 -0.82
N SER A 41 5.65 10.36 -1.86
CA SER A 41 5.15 10.52 -3.23
C SER A 41 3.73 9.98 -3.38
N TYR A 42 3.46 8.78 -2.86
CA TYR A 42 2.12 8.17 -2.88
C TYR A 42 1.09 8.98 -2.08
N GLN A 43 1.49 9.56 -0.95
CA GLN A 43 0.64 10.47 -0.17
C GLN A 43 0.26 11.75 -0.93
N ARG A 44 1.03 12.14 -1.94
CA ARG A 44 0.72 13.24 -2.87
C ARG A 44 0.02 12.75 -4.15
N PHE A 45 -0.39 11.48 -4.19
CA PHE A 45 -0.97 10.82 -5.36
C PHE A 45 -0.03 10.80 -6.57
N VAL A 46 1.28 10.65 -6.33
CA VAL A 46 2.30 10.55 -7.37
C VAL A 46 3.03 9.23 -7.24
N ASP A 47 3.00 8.42 -8.31
CA ASP A 47 3.89 7.27 -8.48
C ASP A 47 5.07 7.64 -9.38
N PRO A 48 6.32 7.68 -8.85
CA PRO A 48 7.48 8.09 -9.64
C PRO A 48 7.87 7.11 -10.75
N THR A 49 7.37 5.87 -10.75
CA THR A 49 7.61 4.91 -11.85
C THR A 49 6.66 5.14 -13.02
N GLY A 50 5.52 5.81 -12.79
CA GLY A 50 4.46 5.98 -13.78
C GLY A 50 3.63 4.72 -14.05
N GLU A 51 3.68 3.73 -13.15
CA GLU A 51 2.92 2.48 -13.31
C GLU A 51 1.48 2.62 -12.83
N ILE A 52 1.24 3.49 -11.84
CA ILE A 52 -0.09 3.84 -11.35
C ILE A 52 -0.39 5.30 -11.66
N ASP A 53 -1.54 5.54 -12.28
CA ASP A 53 -2.01 6.88 -12.59
C ASP A 53 -2.46 7.63 -11.33
N VAL A 54 -2.34 8.97 -11.37
CA VAL A 54 -2.82 9.86 -10.30
C VAL A 54 -4.30 9.63 -9.98
N SER A 55 -5.12 9.29 -10.99
CA SER A 55 -6.53 8.97 -10.82
C SER A 55 -6.73 7.69 -10.01
N GLU A 56 -5.97 6.63 -10.30
CA GLU A 56 -6.08 5.35 -9.59
C GLU A 56 -5.67 5.49 -8.12
N LEU A 57 -4.58 6.23 -7.84
CA LEU A 57 -4.18 6.54 -6.46
C LEU A 57 -5.27 7.33 -5.69
N LYS A 58 -6.01 8.21 -6.39
CA LYS A 58 -7.12 8.97 -5.79
C LYS A 58 -8.37 8.14 -5.60
N GLU A 59 -8.65 7.19 -6.50
CA GLU A 59 -9.77 6.25 -6.40
C GLU A 59 -9.59 5.26 -5.23
N ALA A 60 -8.34 4.94 -4.87
CA ALA A 60 -7.98 4.17 -3.68
C ALA A 60 -8.19 4.96 -2.37
N SER A 61 -9.42 5.46 -2.15
CA SER A 61 -9.79 6.34 -1.04
C SER A 61 -9.59 5.73 0.36
N CYS A 62 -9.56 4.39 0.46
CA CYS A 62 -9.30 3.64 1.68
C CYS A 62 -7.83 3.26 1.88
N LEU A 63 -6.93 3.60 0.93
CA LEU A 63 -5.50 3.37 1.06
C LEU A 63 -4.83 4.46 1.91
N ARG A 64 -3.98 4.06 2.85
CA ARG A 64 -3.04 4.93 3.56
C ARG A 64 -1.63 4.35 3.45
N CYS A 65 -0.72 5.10 2.84
CA CYS A 65 0.69 4.73 2.77
C CYS A 65 1.45 5.33 3.95
N THR A 66 2.32 4.54 4.59
CA THR A 66 3.09 4.95 5.76
C THR A 66 4.46 4.25 5.82
N THR A 67 5.38 4.82 6.58
CA THR A 67 6.64 4.20 7.00
C THR A 67 6.60 3.68 8.43
N ASP A 68 5.47 3.81 9.14
CA ASP A 68 5.28 3.31 10.49
C ASP A 68 4.83 1.84 10.46
N PRO A 69 5.64 0.87 10.91
CA PRO A 69 5.23 -0.53 10.96
C PRO A 69 4.16 -0.81 12.01
N GLY A 70 3.87 0.11 12.93
CA GLY A 70 2.82 -0.02 13.94
C GLY A 70 1.43 -0.25 13.34
N VAL A 71 1.17 0.23 12.12
CA VAL A 71 -0.12 0.00 11.44
C VAL A 71 -0.38 -1.46 11.11
N LEU A 72 0.66 -2.30 11.03
CA LEU A 72 0.52 -3.71 10.69
C LEU A 72 -0.26 -4.49 11.75
N SER A 73 -0.27 -4.04 13.01
CA SER A 73 -1.06 -4.68 14.07
C SER A 73 -2.57 -4.45 13.95
N LEU A 74 -3.00 -3.54 13.07
CA LEU A 74 -4.41 -3.25 12.80
C LEU A 74 -5.03 -4.21 11.77
N ALA A 75 -4.17 -4.90 11.00
CA ALA A 75 -4.58 -5.69 9.85
C ALA A 75 -5.07 -7.09 10.24
N ASP A 76 -6.14 -7.52 9.57
CA ASP A 76 -6.65 -8.89 9.63
C ASP A 76 -5.88 -9.80 8.65
N VAL A 77 -5.35 -9.22 7.56
CA VAL A 77 -4.52 -9.89 6.54
C VAL A 77 -3.31 -9.03 6.20
N ILE A 78 -2.12 -9.63 6.15
CA ILE A 78 -0.89 -8.98 5.71
C ILE A 78 -0.37 -9.66 4.45
N VAL A 79 -0.23 -8.91 3.36
CA VAL A 79 0.43 -9.35 2.13
C VAL A 79 1.86 -8.82 2.10
N VAL A 80 2.84 -9.70 1.94
CA VAL A 80 4.26 -9.34 1.89
C VAL A 80 4.76 -9.42 0.44
N ALA A 81 5.04 -8.27 -0.15
CA ALA A 81 5.48 -8.09 -1.55
C ALA A 81 6.87 -7.43 -1.61
N VAL A 82 7.85 -8.06 -0.95
CA VAL A 82 9.25 -7.60 -0.92
C VAL A 82 10.13 -8.43 -1.85
N PRO A 83 11.27 -7.88 -2.35
CA PRO A 83 12.20 -8.62 -3.18
C PRO A 83 12.74 -9.88 -2.47
N THR A 84 12.84 -10.97 -3.21
CA THR A 84 13.46 -12.24 -2.79
C THR A 84 14.71 -12.50 -3.63
N PRO A 85 15.82 -11.79 -3.37
CA PRO A 85 17.06 -11.98 -4.13
C PRO A 85 17.59 -13.41 -3.92
N VAL A 86 18.19 -13.98 -4.96
CA VAL A 86 18.80 -15.34 -4.95
C VAL A 86 20.31 -15.31 -4.69
N ASN A 87 20.85 -14.15 -4.29
CA ASN A 87 22.30 -13.91 -4.15
C ASN A 87 22.93 -14.62 -2.96
#